data_AF-A0A380FLA0-F1
#
_entry.id   AF-A0A380FLA0-F1
#
_cell.length_a   1.000
_cell.length_b   1.000
_cell.length_c   1.000
_cell.angle_alpha   90.00
_cell.angle_beta   90.00
_cell.angle_gamma   90.00
#
_symmetry.space_group_name_H-M   'P 1'
#
loop_
_entity.id
_entity.type
_entity.pdbx_description
1 polymer ?
#
loop_
_entity_poly.entity_id
_entity_poly.type
_entity_poly.pdbx_seq_one_letter_code
_entity_poly.pdbx_strand_id
1 'polypeptide(L)'
;MKHLLGTKSGLLANPNENDKPEEIKWRDDTEGKLDLLVSLDFRMTSTPLYSDIILPAATWYEKHDISSTDMHPFVHPFNPAIDPLWESRSDWGYL
;
A
#
# COMPACT_ATOMS: atom_id res chain seq x y z
N MET A 1 -10.91 0.47 7.89
CA MET A 1 -10.15 -0.79 7.74
C MET A 1 -11.00 -2.03 7.99
N LYS A 2 -11.92 -2.06 8.98
CA LYS A 2 -12.95 -3.12 9.19
C LYS A 2 -13.42 -3.85 7.93
N HIS A 3 -14.02 -3.13 6.98
CA HIS A 3 -14.61 -3.77 5.80
C HIS A 3 -13.60 -4.35 4.80
N LEU A 4 -12.36 -3.87 4.79
CA LEU A 4 -11.33 -4.30 3.84
C LEU A 4 -10.39 -5.34 4.46
N LEU A 5 -9.84 -5.04 5.64
CA LEU A 5 -8.83 -5.83 6.34
C LEU A 5 -9.38 -6.64 7.53
N GLY A 6 -10.66 -6.47 7.88
CA GLY A 6 -11.25 -7.14 9.05
C GLY A 6 -10.77 -6.60 10.40
N THR A 7 -10.07 -5.46 10.43
CA THR A 7 -9.50 -4.91 11.68
C THR A 7 -10.52 -4.10 12.48
N LYS A 8 -10.28 -4.00 13.80
CA LYS A 8 -11.10 -3.19 14.70
C LYS A 8 -11.24 -1.75 14.16
N SER A 9 -12.46 -1.22 14.16
CA SER A 9 -12.77 0.14 13.73
C SER A 9 -13.29 0.96 14.91
N GLY A 10 -12.81 2.20 15.04
CA GLY A 10 -13.31 3.17 16.02
C GLY A 10 -14.50 4.00 15.52
N LEU A 11 -15.28 3.48 14.56
CA LEU A 11 -16.44 4.20 14.03
C LEU A 11 -17.52 4.31 15.11
N LEU A 12 -17.96 5.53 15.38
CA LEU A 12 -19.08 5.81 16.32
C LEU A 12 -20.42 5.99 15.58
N ALA A 13 -20.40 6.04 14.26
CA ALA A 13 -21.58 6.24 13.43
C ALA A 13 -22.21 4.91 13.01
N ASN A 14 -23.54 4.90 12.91
CA ASN A 14 -24.32 3.79 12.36
C ASN A 14 -24.73 4.09 10.92
N PRO A 15 -24.94 3.07 10.08
CA PRO A 15 -25.46 3.24 8.71
C PRO A 15 -26.81 3.99 8.70
N ASN A 16 -27.03 4.83 7.68
CA ASN A 16 -28.31 5.50 7.48
C ASN A 16 -29.30 4.51 6.83
N GLU A 17 -30.41 4.24 7.51
CA GLU A 17 -31.46 3.35 7.00
C GLU A 17 -32.47 4.07 6.07
N ASN A 18 -32.55 5.39 6.15
CA ASN A 18 -33.57 6.18 5.45
C ASN A 18 -33.13 6.61 4.04
N ASP A 19 -31.84 6.88 3.85
CA ASP A 19 -31.29 7.34 2.57
C ASP A 19 -30.23 6.36 2.07
N LYS A 20 -30.65 5.45 1.17
CA LYS A 20 -29.77 4.49 0.50
C LYS A 20 -29.58 4.89 -0.96
N PRO A 21 -28.36 4.76 -1.52
CA PRO A 21 -28.09 5.08 -2.92
C PRO A 21 -28.88 4.15 -3.86
N GLU A 22 -29.43 4.69 -4.94
CA GLU A 22 -30.23 3.94 -5.92
C GLU A 22 -29.37 3.23 -6.99
N GLU A 23 -28.19 3.77 -7.31
CA GLU A 23 -27.30 3.25 -8.38
C GLU A 23 -26.43 2.06 -7.92
N ILE A 24 -26.33 1.81 -6.62
CA ILE A 24 -25.43 0.81 -6.05
C ILE A 24 -26.26 -0.25 -5.33
N LYS A 25 -26.04 -1.53 -5.68
CA LYS A 25 -26.65 -2.64 -4.95
C LYS A 25 -26.20 -2.65 -3.50
N TRP A 26 -27.12 -2.33 -2.59
CA TRP A 26 -26.91 -2.47 -1.16
C TRP A 26 -26.76 -3.95 -0.79
N ARG A 27 -25.72 -4.28 -0.02
CA ARG A 27 -25.41 -5.62 0.48
C ARG A 27 -25.29 -5.58 1.99
N ASP A 28 -25.43 -6.73 2.63
CA ASP A 28 -25.25 -6.88 4.06
C ASP A 28 -23.82 -6.50 4.50
N ASP A 29 -23.67 -6.12 5.77
CA ASP A 29 -22.37 -5.73 6.30
C ASP A 29 -21.39 -6.90 6.20
N THR A 30 -20.20 -6.61 5.68
CA THR A 30 -19.13 -7.60 5.51
C THR A 30 -17.81 -6.99 5.94
N GLU A 31 -16.99 -7.83 6.57
CA GLU A 31 -15.67 -7.50 7.08
C GLU A 31 -14.61 -8.34 6.35
N GLY A 32 -13.37 -7.85 6.30
CA GLY A 32 -12.22 -8.64 5.82
C GLY A 32 -12.36 -9.16 4.38
N LYS A 33 -12.73 -8.29 3.44
CA LYS A 33 -12.91 -8.67 2.02
C LYS A 33 -11.63 -9.14 1.32
N LEU A 34 -10.47 -8.78 1.86
CA LEU A 34 -9.19 -9.10 1.26
C LEU A 34 -8.67 -10.42 1.82
N ASP A 35 -8.42 -11.40 0.95
CA ASP A 35 -7.89 -12.71 1.36
C ASP A 35 -6.38 -12.69 1.64
N LEU A 36 -5.63 -11.79 1.00
CA LEU A 36 -4.18 -11.68 1.14
C LEU A 36 -3.70 -10.24 0.87
N LEU A 37 -3.01 -9.63 1.83
CA LEU A 37 -2.30 -8.37 1.65
C LEU A 37 -0.79 -8.59 1.60
N VAL A 38 -0.18 -8.26 0.46
CA VAL A 38 1.27 -8.24 0.30
C VAL A 38 1.74 -6.79 0.19
N SER A 39 2.71 -6.42 1.03
CA SER A 39 3.33 -5.09 1.01
C SER A 39 4.81 -5.19 0.66
N LEU A 40 5.27 -4.28 -0.19
CA LEU A 40 6.70 -4.03 -0.46
C LEU A 40 7.05 -2.69 0.19
N ASP A 41 7.93 -2.71 1.18
CA ASP A 41 8.35 -1.49 1.88
C ASP A 41 9.79 -1.67 2.42
N PHE A 42 10.55 -0.58 2.46
CA PHE A 42 11.87 -0.55 3.11
C PHE A 42 11.76 -0.18 4.60
N ARG A 43 10.56 0.23 5.05
CA ARG A 43 10.25 0.58 6.44
C ARG A 43 8.95 -0.07 6.89
N MET A 44 8.85 -0.39 8.18
CA MET A 44 7.58 -0.79 8.78
C MET A 44 6.64 0.42 8.98
N THR A 45 5.91 0.79 7.92
CA THR A 45 4.83 1.78 7.97
C THR A 45 3.51 1.14 8.44
N SER A 46 2.40 1.89 8.50
CA SER A 46 1.11 1.36 8.96
C SER A 46 0.56 0.27 8.05
N THR A 47 0.76 0.35 6.73
CA THR A 47 0.28 -0.66 5.78
C THR A 47 0.94 -2.03 5.95
N PRO A 48 2.29 -2.16 5.90
CA PRO A 48 2.95 -3.44 6.14
C PRO A 48 2.66 -3.97 7.55
N LEU A 49 2.43 -3.10 8.55
CA LEU A 49 2.02 -3.55 9.90
C LEU A 49 0.69 -4.32 9.92
N TYR A 50 -0.21 -4.05 8.98
CA TYR A 50 -1.48 -4.78 8.82
C TYR A 50 -1.46 -5.77 7.64
N SER A 51 -0.29 -6.04 7.05
CA SER A 51 -0.15 -6.96 5.91
C SER A 51 0.19 -8.38 6.36
N ASP A 52 -0.24 -9.37 5.59
CA ASP A 52 0.07 -10.78 5.84
C ASP A 52 1.51 -11.11 5.43
N ILE A 53 1.96 -10.53 4.31
CA ILE A 53 3.31 -10.72 3.77
C ILE A 53 3.95 -9.36 3.56
N ILE A 54 5.21 -9.25 3.99
CA ILE A 54 6.03 -8.05 3.85
C ILE A 54 7.33 -8.46 3.15
N LEU A 55 7.59 -7.85 2.00
CA LEU A 55 8.81 -8.06 1.22
C LEU A 55 9.73 -6.84 1.38
N PRO A 56 11.01 -7.03 1.73
CA PRO A 56 11.93 -5.91 1.96
C PRO A 56 12.27 -5.22 0.63
N ALA A 57 11.83 -3.98 0.45
CA ALA A 57 12.18 -3.18 -0.71
C ALA A 57 13.52 -2.47 -0.53
N ALA A 58 14.27 -2.29 -1.61
CA ALA A 58 15.49 -1.47 -1.62
C ALA A 58 15.14 0.02 -1.57
N THR A 59 15.95 0.79 -0.85
CA THR A 59 15.83 2.24 -0.78
C THR A 59 16.23 2.91 -2.11
N TRP A 60 15.97 4.22 -2.23
CA TRP A 60 16.28 4.98 -3.45
C TRP A 60 17.79 5.02 -3.78
N TYR A 61 18.65 4.82 -2.78
CA TYR A 61 20.11 4.78 -2.94
C TYR A 61 20.66 3.39 -3.23
N GLU A 62 19.80 2.41 -3.45
CA GLU A 62 20.15 1.00 -3.67
C GLU A 62 19.56 0.47 -4.98
N LYS A 63 18.92 1.31 -5.80
CA LYS A 63 18.25 0.89 -7.04
C LYS A 63 18.38 1.88 -8.19
N HIS A 64 18.18 1.36 -9.39
CA HIS A 64 18.04 2.17 -10.60
C HIS A 64 16.56 2.51 -10.84
N ASP A 65 16.26 3.79 -11.00
CA ASP A 65 14.91 4.27 -11.32
C ASP A 65 14.96 5.68 -11.94
N ILE A 66 13.81 6.22 -12.33
CA ILE A 66 13.67 7.57 -12.88
C ILE A 66 12.63 8.37 -12.07
N SER A 67 12.96 9.62 -11.77
CA SER A 67 12.06 10.57 -11.11
C SER A 67 11.92 11.86 -11.93
N SER A 68 10.68 12.34 -12.06
CA SER A 68 10.33 13.64 -12.65
C SER A 68 9.15 14.25 -11.88
N THR A 69 8.96 15.57 -11.97
CA THR A 69 7.87 16.29 -11.30
C THR A 69 7.32 17.40 -12.20
N ASP A 70 6.05 17.75 -12.05
CA ASP A 70 5.37 18.78 -12.84
C ASP A 70 5.95 20.19 -12.65
N MET A 71 6.71 20.40 -11.58
CA MET A 71 7.30 21.70 -11.24
C MET A 71 8.41 22.13 -12.20
N HIS A 72 9.02 21.19 -12.95
CA HIS A 72 10.11 21.49 -13.87
C HIS A 72 10.25 20.44 -14.99
N PRO A 73 10.79 20.80 -16.16
CA PRO A 73 10.90 19.89 -17.30
C PRO A 73 12.14 18.96 -17.25
N PHE A 74 12.75 18.77 -16.08
CA PHE A 74 13.94 17.92 -15.90
C PHE A 74 13.59 16.52 -15.40
N VAL A 75 14.41 15.54 -15.83
CA VAL A 75 14.35 14.14 -15.42
C VAL A 75 15.60 13.81 -14.61
N HIS A 76 15.45 13.14 -13.47
CA HIS A 76 16.53 12.76 -12.57
C HIS A 76 16.57 11.24 -12.38
N PRO A 77 17.71 10.58 -12.64
CA PRO A 77 17.87 9.16 -12.34
C PRO A 77 18.15 8.93 -10.85
N PHE A 78 17.66 7.81 -10.33
CA PHE A 78 18.21 7.19 -9.13
C PHE A 78 19.30 6.21 -9.55
N ASN A 79 20.47 6.35 -8.93
CA ASN A 79 21.59 5.45 -9.12
C ASN A 79 21.99 4.88 -7.75
N PRO A 80 22.29 3.57 -7.66
CA PRO A 80 22.70 2.96 -6.42
C PRO A 80 24.03 3.54 -5.96
N ALA A 81 24.08 4.02 -4.72
CA ALA A 81 25.31 4.36 -4.03
C ALA A 81 26.01 3.09 -3.49
N ILE A 82 25.21 2.10 -3.13
CA ILE A 82 25.62 0.76 -2.67
C ILE A 82 24.62 -0.28 -3.18
N ASP A 83 24.98 -1.56 -3.10
CA ASP A 83 24.05 -2.66 -3.38
C ASP A 83 22.93 -2.72 -2.33
N PRO A 84 21.74 -3.25 -2.68
CA PRO A 84 20.65 -3.49 -1.74
C PRO A 84 21.11 -4.24 -0.48
N LEU A 85 20.86 -3.65 0.68
CA LEU A 85 21.24 -4.26 1.94
C LEU A 85 20.34 -5.46 2.29
N TRP A 86 20.91 -6.42 3.03
CA TRP A 86 20.21 -7.63 3.49
C TRP A 86 19.61 -8.44 2.33
N GLU A 87 18.39 -8.95 2.50
CA GLU A 87 17.64 -9.65 1.46
C GLU A 87 16.74 -8.69 0.66
N SER A 88 16.95 -7.38 0.79
CA SER A 88 16.16 -6.39 0.05
C SER A 88 16.45 -6.46 -1.45
N ARG A 89 15.43 -6.13 -2.24
CA ARG A 89 15.52 -6.07 -3.71
C ARG A 89 14.81 -4.82 -4.20
N SER A 90 15.17 -4.33 -5.38
CA SER A 90 14.38 -3.31 -6.06
C SER A 90 12.96 -3.82 -6.32
N ASP A 91 11.98 -2.93 -6.44
CA ASP A 91 10.60 -3.32 -6.73
C ASP A 91 10.51 -4.16 -8.00
N TRP A 92 11.30 -3.79 -9.03
CA TRP A 92 11.45 -4.56 -10.26
C TRP A 92 12.04 -5.97 -10.05
N GLY A 93 12.92 -6.16 -9.07
CA GLY A 93 13.54 -7.46 -8.79
C GLY A 93 12.61 -8.48 -8.13
N TYR A 94 11.40 -8.07 -7.73
CA TYR A 94 10.34 -8.96 -7.21
C TYR A 94 9.31 -9.38 -8.26
N LEU A 95 9.29 -8.71 -9.43
CA LEU A 95 8.41 -9.01 -10.56
C LEU A 95 9.08 -10.01 -11.52
#